data_AF-M5RMX0-F1
#
_entry.id   AF-M5RMX0-F1
#
_cell.length_a   1.000
_cell.length_b   1.000
_cell.length_c   1.000
_cell.angle_alpha   90.00
_cell.angle_beta   90.00
_cell.angle_gamma   90.00
#
_symmetry.space_group_name_H-M   'P 1'
#
loop_
_entity.id
_entity.type
_entity.pdbx_description
1 polymer ?
#
loop_
_entity_poly.entity_id
_entity_poly.type
_entity_poly.pdbx_seq_one_letter_code
_entity_poly.pdbx_strand_id
1 'polypeptide(L)'
;MWHNRMAREGGILEELLMEYAKRSPVADNRRIWDLILREWCEREPNLDLYLNTRLDDCETDDNRIRSVDITQHSTESSFRLVSPLFVDGTGDGLLAAAAGADFRIGREGRDEFGESLAPPQGDDKTLPCALYVVAHRREHPIPYSPPEWAVTHDDCGAFPHRPHVVDKFSQGKSLNQDGSAIQLFWWFSLGGERDTIKDSEEIYQDLVKEAMGVWDHLKNRCTPETRKAMECYEAVWWSPFPLRRESRRVMGDHLLIEKDIFEARLFED
;
A
#
# COMPACT_ATOMS: atom_id res chain seq x y z
N MET A 1 10.28 7.66 1.44
CA MET A 1 11.38 8.35 2.17
C MET A 1 12.79 7.76 1.94
N TRP A 2 13.12 7.16 0.78
CA TRP A 2 14.50 6.66 0.51
C TRP A 2 15.43 7.68 -0.18
N HIS A 3 14.93 8.86 -0.56
CA HIS A 3 15.67 9.83 -1.36
C HIS A 3 15.95 11.18 -0.68
N ASN A 4 15.41 11.43 0.52
CA ASN A 4 15.77 12.61 1.32
C ASN A 4 15.75 12.26 2.82
N ARG A 5 16.92 11.89 3.36
CA ARG A 5 17.07 11.39 4.75
C ARG A 5 16.78 12.46 5.80
N MET A 6 16.74 13.73 5.41
CA MET A 6 16.46 14.88 6.27
C MET A 6 15.07 15.48 6.04
N ALA A 7 14.29 14.96 5.08
CA ALA A 7 12.90 15.35 4.94
C ALA A 7 12.10 14.81 6.13
N ARG A 8 11.36 15.69 6.78
CA ARG A 8 10.48 15.37 7.90
C ARG A 8 9.14 16.04 7.62
N GLU A 9 8.09 15.24 7.60
CA GLU A 9 6.72 15.75 7.57
C GLU A 9 6.37 16.22 8.98
N GLY A 10 5.96 17.49 9.09
CA GLY A 10 5.62 18.15 10.35
C GLY A 10 4.15 18.02 10.74
N GLY A 11 3.74 18.78 11.76
CA GLY A 11 2.32 18.90 12.16
C GLY A 11 1.75 17.60 12.73
N ILE A 12 0.46 17.33 12.46
CA ILE A 12 -0.25 16.18 13.04
C ILE A 12 0.42 14.84 12.73
N LEU A 13 1.01 14.69 11.54
CA LEU A 13 1.70 13.47 11.18
C LEU A 13 2.97 13.27 12.02
N GLU A 14 3.72 14.34 12.29
CA GLU A 14 4.89 14.27 13.17
C GLU A 14 4.50 13.82 14.58
N GLU A 15 3.43 14.39 15.13
CA GLU A 15 2.96 14.03 16.47
C GLU A 15 2.53 12.56 16.55
N LEU A 16 1.79 12.07 15.54
CA LEU A 16 1.42 10.66 15.41
C LEU A 16 2.64 9.75 15.27
N LEU A 17 3.61 10.12 14.41
CA LEU A 17 4.84 9.35 14.20
C LEU A 17 5.71 9.32 15.46
N MET A 18 5.75 10.40 16.23
CA MET A 18 6.46 10.45 17.51
C MET A 18 5.80 9.56 18.56
N GLU A 19 4.47 9.56 18.66
CA GLU A 19 3.73 8.63 19.54
C GLU A 19 3.92 7.18 19.07
N TYR A 20 3.94 6.93 17.76
CA TYR A 20 4.24 5.62 17.20
C TYR A 20 5.65 5.14 17.55
N ALA A 21 6.67 5.98 17.36
CA ALA A 21 8.04 5.67 17.73
C ALA A 21 8.19 5.41 19.24
N LYS A 22 7.42 6.11 20.07
CA LYS A 22 7.38 5.88 21.52
C LYS A 22 6.75 4.54 21.90
N ARG A 23 5.66 4.13 21.24
CA ARG A 23 4.94 2.88 21.56
C ARG A 23 5.47 1.64 20.84
N SER A 24 6.08 1.81 19.68
CA SER A 24 6.71 0.75 18.87
C SER A 24 8.19 1.08 18.57
N PRO A 25 9.05 1.20 19.59
CA PRO A 25 10.41 1.73 19.43
C PRO A 25 11.38 0.83 18.66
N VAL A 26 11.02 -0.44 18.44
CA VAL A 26 11.96 -1.46 17.98
C VAL A 26 11.55 -2.09 16.64
N ALA A 27 10.26 -2.23 16.38
CA ALA A 27 9.74 -2.92 15.22
C ALA A 27 8.74 -2.05 14.46
N ASP A 28 8.66 -2.26 13.15
CA ASP A 28 7.62 -1.67 12.31
C ASP A 28 6.28 -2.40 12.49
N ASN A 29 5.73 -2.34 13.71
CA ASN A 29 4.47 -2.97 14.05
C ASN A 29 3.29 -2.09 13.59
N ARG A 30 2.77 -2.35 12.40
CA ARG A 30 1.66 -1.59 11.81
C ARG A 30 0.35 -1.68 12.60
N ARG A 31 0.17 -2.71 13.45
CA ARG A 31 -1.02 -2.80 14.31
C ARG A 31 -1.04 -1.73 15.40
N ILE A 32 0.14 -1.33 15.89
CA ILE A 32 0.26 -0.23 16.85
C ILE A 32 -0.02 1.11 16.16
N TRP A 33 0.36 1.25 14.89
CA TRP A 33 0.02 2.43 14.09
C TRP A 33 -1.50 2.58 13.95
N ASP A 34 -2.19 1.51 13.56
CA ASP A 34 -3.66 1.50 13.44
C ASP A 34 -4.35 1.87 14.77
N LEU A 35 -3.84 1.34 15.89
CA LEU A 35 -4.35 1.64 17.23
C LEU A 35 -4.20 3.13 17.58
N ILE A 36 -3.04 3.72 17.28
CA ILE A 36 -2.78 5.14 17.56
C ILE A 36 -3.71 6.03 16.73
N LEU A 37 -3.85 5.76 15.43
CA LEU A 37 -4.75 6.51 14.56
C LEU A 37 -6.19 6.47 15.09
N ARG A 38 -6.67 5.29 15.49
CA ARG A 38 -7.98 5.12 16.09
C ARG A 38 -8.11 5.91 17.39
N GLU A 39 -7.16 5.77 18.32
CA GLU A 39 -7.20 6.50 19.60
C GLU A 39 -7.24 8.01 19.39
N TRP A 40 -6.50 8.54 18.42
CA TRP A 40 -6.48 9.97 18.13
C TRP A 40 -7.81 10.44 17.56
N CYS A 41 -8.42 9.65 16.67
CA CYS A 41 -9.76 9.95 16.17
C CYS A 41 -10.81 9.93 17.30
N GLU A 42 -10.80 8.90 18.15
CA GLU A 42 -11.74 8.76 19.27
C GLU A 42 -11.57 9.82 20.37
N ARG A 43 -10.42 10.50 20.43
CA ARG A 43 -10.17 11.59 21.38
C ARG A 43 -10.70 12.94 20.87
N GLU A 44 -10.93 13.10 19.58
CA GLU A 44 -11.41 14.36 19.01
C GLU A 44 -12.93 14.47 19.21
N PRO A 45 -13.42 15.36 20.08
CA PRO A 45 -14.84 15.42 20.45
C PRO A 45 -15.78 15.77 19.30
N ASN A 46 -15.26 16.34 18.20
CA ASN A 46 -16.05 16.71 17.02
C ASN A 46 -15.96 15.69 15.89
N LEU A 47 -15.40 14.50 16.14
CA LEU A 47 -15.22 13.46 15.14
C LEU A 47 -16.00 12.20 15.51
N ASP A 48 -16.97 11.85 14.68
CA ASP A 48 -17.62 10.54 14.73
C ASP A 48 -16.88 9.55 13.82
N LEU A 49 -16.37 8.46 14.41
CA LEU A 49 -15.61 7.43 13.69
C LEU A 49 -16.45 6.18 13.41
N TYR A 50 -16.68 5.91 12.13
CA TYR A 50 -17.36 4.70 11.64
C TYR A 50 -16.35 3.73 11.04
N LEU A 51 -15.96 2.71 11.79
CA LEU A 51 -15.09 1.61 11.30
C LEU A 51 -15.91 0.50 10.65
N ASN A 52 -15.26 -0.38 9.88
CA ASN A 52 -15.92 -1.49 9.15
C ASN A 52 -17.11 -1.04 8.28
N THR A 53 -17.06 0.22 7.82
CA THR A 53 -18.13 0.90 7.11
C THR A 53 -17.63 1.21 5.72
N ARG A 54 -18.38 0.75 4.71
CA ARG A 54 -18.05 0.89 3.30
C ARG A 54 -18.97 1.94 2.67
N LEU A 55 -18.40 2.78 1.82
CA LEU A 55 -19.14 3.62 0.89
C LEU A 55 -19.71 2.75 -0.24
N ASP A 56 -21.02 2.79 -0.42
CA ASP A 56 -21.71 2.05 -1.48
C ASP A 56 -22.04 2.96 -2.66
N ASP A 57 -22.64 4.12 -2.40
CA ASP A 57 -23.06 5.07 -3.44
C ASP A 57 -23.19 6.51 -2.90
N CYS A 58 -23.47 7.46 -3.79
CA CYS A 58 -23.79 8.83 -3.41
C CYS A 58 -24.93 9.43 -4.25
N GLU A 59 -25.68 10.36 -3.65
CA GLU A 59 -26.69 11.16 -4.34
C GLU A 59 -26.08 12.52 -4.67
N THR A 60 -26.16 12.92 -5.94
CA THR A 60 -25.73 14.23 -6.41
C THR A 60 -26.91 15.07 -6.88
N ASP A 61 -26.81 16.38 -6.65
CA ASP A 61 -27.79 17.39 -7.06
C ASP A 61 -27.04 18.66 -7.46
N ASP A 62 -27.32 19.22 -8.64
CA ASP A 62 -26.65 20.41 -9.20
C ASP A 62 -25.12 20.41 -9.05
N ASN A 63 -24.46 19.31 -9.47
CA ASN A 63 -23.00 19.09 -9.36
C ASN A 63 -22.45 19.13 -7.92
N ARG A 64 -23.27 18.83 -6.92
CA ARG A 64 -22.85 18.72 -5.52
C ARG A 64 -23.30 17.39 -4.95
N ILE A 65 -22.43 16.76 -4.17
CA ILE A 65 -22.81 15.58 -3.39
C ILE A 65 -23.74 16.05 -2.27
N ARG A 66 -24.94 15.48 -2.23
CA ARG A 66 -25.96 15.76 -1.22
C ARG A 66 -25.88 14.75 -0.08
N SER A 67 -25.70 13.48 -0.41
CA SER A 67 -25.56 12.42 0.58
C SER A 67 -24.71 11.27 0.08
N VAL A 68 -24.22 10.48 1.03
CA VAL A 68 -23.58 9.18 0.79
C VAL A 68 -24.38 8.07 1.46
N ASP A 69 -24.50 6.94 0.78
CA ASP A 69 -25.07 5.73 1.32
C ASP A 69 -23.92 4.79 1.70
N ILE A 70 -23.91 4.36 2.96
CA ILE A 70 -22.85 3.56 3.55
C ILE A 70 -23.42 2.32 4.24
N THR A 71 -22.69 1.21 4.20
CA THR A 71 -23.05 -0.03 4.88
C THR A 71 -21.95 -0.48 5.83
N GLN A 72 -22.33 -0.76 7.07
CA GLN A 72 -21.47 -1.36 8.07
C GLN A 72 -21.78 -2.86 8.17
N HIS A 73 -21.01 -3.67 7.43
CA HIS A 73 -21.25 -5.11 7.32
C HIS A 73 -21.17 -5.84 8.66
N SER A 74 -20.33 -5.38 9.58
CA SER A 74 -20.17 -6.02 10.90
C SER A 74 -21.42 -5.96 11.78
N THR A 75 -22.33 -5.03 11.51
CA THR A 75 -23.59 -4.86 12.26
C THR A 75 -24.81 -4.91 11.36
N GLU A 76 -24.63 -5.28 10.08
CA GLU A 76 -25.70 -5.34 9.08
C GLU A 76 -26.54 -4.04 9.01
N SER A 77 -25.87 -2.91 9.22
CA SER A 77 -26.52 -1.59 9.29
C SER A 77 -26.22 -0.78 8.04
N SER A 78 -27.21 -0.05 7.56
CA SER A 78 -27.05 0.90 6.44
C SER A 78 -27.44 2.30 6.91
N PHE A 79 -26.67 3.30 6.48
CA PHE A 79 -26.87 4.69 6.84
C PHE A 79 -26.85 5.56 5.59
N ARG A 80 -27.61 6.64 5.64
CA ARG A 80 -27.49 7.75 4.70
C ARG A 80 -26.95 8.97 5.44
N LEU A 81 -25.79 9.46 5.04
CA LEU A 81 -25.18 10.64 5.64
C LEU A 81 -25.35 11.85 4.72
N VAL A 82 -25.90 12.93 5.25
CA VAL A 82 -26.12 14.20 4.54
C VAL A 82 -25.15 15.23 5.12
N SER A 83 -24.39 15.90 4.26
CA SER A 83 -23.41 16.92 4.66
C SER A 83 -23.30 17.99 3.57
N PRO A 84 -23.02 19.26 3.92
CA PRO A 84 -22.73 20.29 2.92
C PRO A 84 -21.37 20.10 2.23
N LEU A 85 -20.48 19.29 2.82
CA LEU A 85 -19.12 19.04 2.34
C LEU A 85 -18.72 17.58 2.56
N PHE A 86 -18.03 17.02 1.57
CA PHE A 86 -17.46 15.68 1.62
C PHE A 86 -15.99 15.74 1.21
N VAL A 87 -15.16 14.92 1.86
CA VAL A 87 -13.74 14.76 1.52
C VAL A 87 -13.53 13.31 1.07
N ASP A 88 -13.10 13.11 -0.17
CA ASP A 88 -12.77 11.78 -0.67
C ASP A 88 -11.36 11.36 -0.24
N GLY A 89 -11.29 10.58 0.83
CA GLY A 89 -10.07 9.93 1.32
C GLY A 89 -10.04 8.43 1.03
N THR A 90 -10.77 7.93 0.03
CA THR A 90 -10.94 6.48 -0.23
C THR A 90 -9.70 5.80 -0.83
N GLY A 91 -8.67 6.57 -1.15
CA GLY A 91 -7.47 6.10 -1.85
C GLY A 91 -7.69 5.91 -3.36
N ASP A 92 -8.84 5.36 -3.77
CA ASP A 92 -9.16 5.10 -5.18
C ASP A 92 -10.01 6.19 -5.86
N GLY A 93 -10.27 7.30 -5.18
CA GLY A 93 -11.18 8.34 -5.67
C GLY A 93 -12.60 7.80 -5.92
N LEU A 94 -13.05 6.85 -5.09
CA LEU A 94 -14.30 6.13 -5.26
C LEU A 94 -15.50 7.08 -5.17
N LEU A 95 -15.51 7.98 -4.19
CA LEU A 95 -16.62 8.93 -4.01
C LEU A 95 -16.65 9.93 -5.15
N ALA A 96 -15.50 10.47 -5.53
CA ALA A 96 -15.38 11.41 -6.65
C ALA A 96 -15.87 10.76 -7.95
N ALA A 97 -15.43 9.54 -8.25
CA ALA A 97 -15.89 8.80 -9.42
C ALA A 97 -17.40 8.48 -9.38
N ALA A 98 -17.93 8.08 -8.22
CA ALA A 98 -19.36 7.81 -8.03
C ALA A 98 -20.21 9.08 -8.20
N ALA A 99 -19.69 10.22 -7.77
CA ALA A 99 -20.33 11.53 -7.95
C ALA A 99 -20.27 12.05 -9.40
N GLY A 100 -19.58 11.34 -10.31
CA GLY A 100 -19.41 11.74 -11.70
C GLY A 100 -18.35 12.83 -11.90
N ALA A 101 -17.43 13.02 -10.95
CA ALA A 101 -16.30 13.92 -11.13
C ALA A 101 -15.33 13.38 -12.20
N ASP A 102 -14.74 14.29 -12.96
CA ASP A 102 -13.69 13.95 -13.91
C ASP A 102 -12.46 13.41 -13.17
N PHE A 103 -11.86 12.36 -13.70
CA PHE A 103 -10.60 11.80 -13.22
C PHE A 103 -9.78 11.28 -14.40
N ARG A 104 -8.47 11.13 -14.16
CA ARG A 104 -7.58 10.41 -15.07
C ARG A 104 -6.88 9.26 -14.35
N ILE A 105 -6.36 8.34 -15.13
CA ILE A 105 -5.58 7.18 -14.65
C ILE A 105 -4.26 7.18 -15.40
N GLY A 106 -3.20 6.79 -14.70
CA GLY A 106 -1.87 6.61 -15.28
C GLY A 106 -0.96 7.80 -15.05
N ARG A 107 0.03 7.93 -15.93
CA ARG A 107 1.12 8.91 -15.81
C ARG A 107 0.96 10.00 -16.85
N GLU A 108 1.20 11.22 -16.40
CA GLU A 108 1.19 12.39 -17.26
C GLU A 108 2.43 12.46 -18.14
N GLY A 109 2.29 13.11 -19.29
CA GLY A 109 3.44 13.43 -20.15
C GLY A 109 4.25 14.57 -19.57
N ARG A 110 5.57 14.51 -19.72
CA ARG A 110 6.51 15.56 -19.30
C ARG A 110 6.08 16.97 -19.71
N ASP A 111 5.58 17.12 -20.93
CA ASP A 111 5.24 18.43 -21.49
C ASP A 111 3.93 19.00 -20.91
N GLU A 112 3.12 18.20 -20.22
CA GLU A 112 1.83 18.63 -19.66
C GLU A 112 2.01 19.60 -18.49
N PHE A 113 2.95 19.30 -17.58
CA PHE A 113 3.24 20.11 -16.40
C PHE A 113 4.71 20.54 -16.29
N GLY A 114 5.54 20.18 -17.28
CA GLY A 114 6.98 20.45 -17.26
C GLY A 114 7.75 19.60 -16.25
N GLU A 115 7.25 18.40 -15.92
CA GLU A 115 7.81 17.53 -14.89
C GLU A 115 8.95 16.67 -15.44
N SER A 116 10.16 16.91 -14.96
CA SER A 116 11.36 16.30 -15.54
C SER A 116 11.43 14.78 -15.37
N LEU A 117 10.80 14.26 -14.31
CA LEU A 117 10.76 12.84 -13.97
C LEU A 117 9.61 12.09 -14.68
N ALA A 118 8.65 12.80 -15.26
CA ALA A 118 7.54 12.22 -16.01
C ALA A 118 8.02 11.59 -17.34
N PRO A 119 7.29 10.57 -17.85
CA PRO A 119 7.58 9.97 -19.14
C PRO A 119 7.44 10.99 -20.28
N PRO A 120 8.14 10.80 -21.42
CA PRO A 120 8.02 11.72 -22.55
C PRO A 120 6.58 11.88 -23.08
N GLN A 121 5.80 10.80 -23.05
CA GLN A 121 4.37 10.79 -23.39
C GLN A 121 3.62 10.13 -22.23
N GLY A 122 2.42 10.65 -21.95
CA GLY A 122 1.55 10.04 -20.95
C GLY A 122 1.07 8.65 -21.39
N ASP A 123 0.76 7.81 -20.42
CA ASP A 123 0.17 6.50 -20.64
C ASP A 123 -0.70 6.07 -19.45
N ASP A 124 -1.49 5.01 -19.64
CA ASP A 124 -2.41 4.52 -18.62
C ASP A 124 -1.73 3.63 -17.57
N LYS A 125 -0.39 3.61 -17.52
CA LYS A 125 0.35 2.75 -16.58
C LYS A 125 0.38 3.37 -15.20
N THR A 126 0.22 2.53 -14.18
CA THR A 126 0.30 2.90 -12.77
C THR A 126 1.45 2.18 -12.10
N LEU A 127 1.78 2.61 -10.88
CA LEU A 127 2.63 1.82 -10.01
C LEU A 127 2.01 0.43 -9.75
N PRO A 128 2.75 -0.67 -10.00
CA PRO A 128 2.20 -2.02 -9.82
C PRO A 128 1.79 -2.29 -8.37
N CYS A 129 0.84 -3.19 -8.17
CA CYS A 129 0.43 -3.64 -6.85
C CYS A 129 1.50 -4.51 -6.20
N ALA A 130 1.56 -4.51 -4.87
CA ALA A 130 2.44 -5.38 -4.09
C ALA A 130 1.65 -6.36 -3.22
N LEU A 131 2.34 -7.35 -2.66
CA LEU A 131 1.82 -8.22 -1.63
C LEU A 131 2.80 -8.23 -0.46
N TYR A 132 2.30 -8.19 0.78
CA TYR A 132 3.13 -8.50 1.94
C TYR A 132 3.14 -10.01 2.17
N VAL A 133 4.30 -10.56 2.49
CA VAL A 133 4.42 -11.90 3.09
C VAL A 133 5.14 -11.75 4.41
N VAL A 134 4.60 -12.36 5.47
CA VAL A 134 5.22 -12.41 6.80
C VAL A 134 5.73 -13.80 7.04
N ALA A 135 6.98 -13.90 7.49
CA ALA A 135 7.62 -15.14 7.84
C ALA A 135 8.16 -15.10 9.27
N HIS A 136 7.96 -16.20 10.00
CA HIS A 136 8.48 -16.39 11.35
C HIS A 136 9.57 -17.45 11.35
N ARG A 137 10.63 -17.20 12.10
CA ARG A 137 11.70 -18.16 12.38
C ARG A 137 11.22 -19.13 13.45
N ARG A 138 11.34 -20.42 13.18
CA ARG A 138 11.07 -21.53 14.09
C ARG A 138 12.38 -22.04 14.71
N GLU A 139 12.23 -22.87 15.73
CA GLU A 139 13.37 -23.50 16.42
C GLU A 139 13.98 -24.68 15.63
N HIS A 140 13.27 -25.15 14.60
CA HIS A 140 13.67 -26.29 13.77
C HIS A 140 13.49 -25.98 12.28
N PRO A 141 14.17 -26.73 11.37
CA PRO A 141 13.98 -26.60 9.94
C PRO A 141 12.53 -26.80 9.51
N ILE A 142 12.04 -25.95 8.61
CA ILE A 142 10.71 -26.03 8.02
C ILE A 142 10.85 -26.25 6.51
N PRO A 143 10.71 -27.49 6.02
CA PRO A 143 10.67 -27.75 4.59
C PRO A 143 9.50 -27.00 3.94
N TYR A 144 9.69 -26.51 2.72
CA TYR A 144 8.63 -25.88 1.93
C TYR A 144 8.45 -26.63 0.62
N SER A 145 7.20 -26.99 0.32
CA SER A 145 6.78 -27.54 -0.98
C SER A 145 5.83 -26.54 -1.62
N PRO A 146 6.19 -25.91 -2.75
CA PRO A 146 5.32 -24.94 -3.40
C PRO A 146 4.06 -25.61 -3.95
N PRO A 147 2.91 -24.90 -3.97
CA PRO A 147 1.77 -25.31 -4.77
C PRO A 147 2.13 -25.43 -6.25
N GLU A 148 1.47 -26.34 -6.99
CA GLU A 148 1.75 -26.58 -8.42
C GLU A 148 1.53 -25.35 -9.30
N TRP A 149 0.66 -24.42 -8.88
CA TRP A 149 0.36 -23.18 -9.60
C TRP A 149 1.34 -22.04 -9.32
N ALA A 150 2.31 -22.23 -8.42
CA ALA A 150 3.30 -21.21 -8.11
C ALA A 150 4.25 -20.99 -9.29
N VAL A 151 4.71 -19.75 -9.46
CA VAL A 151 5.75 -19.45 -10.45
C VAL A 151 7.05 -20.15 -10.03
N THR A 152 7.79 -20.71 -10.99
CA THR A 152 9.09 -21.32 -10.71
C THR A 152 10.22 -20.38 -11.15
N HIS A 153 11.15 -20.11 -10.24
CA HIS A 153 12.38 -19.36 -10.53
C HIS A 153 13.60 -20.26 -10.27
N ASP A 154 14.17 -20.81 -11.34
CA ASP A 154 15.18 -21.85 -11.26
C ASP A 154 16.48 -21.40 -10.59
N ASP A 155 16.86 -20.14 -10.76
CA ASP A 155 18.07 -19.57 -10.17
C ASP A 155 17.97 -18.07 -9.87
N CYS A 156 19.02 -17.53 -9.24
CA CYS A 156 19.07 -16.13 -8.79
C CYS A 156 19.03 -15.10 -9.95
N GLY A 157 19.30 -15.53 -11.19
CA GLY A 157 19.22 -14.72 -12.39
C GLY A 157 17.80 -14.24 -12.71
N ALA A 158 16.76 -14.89 -12.17
CA ALA A 158 15.39 -14.37 -12.22
C ALA A 158 15.23 -13.06 -11.44
N PHE A 159 16.15 -12.75 -10.50
CA PHE A 159 16.09 -11.57 -9.65
C PHE A 159 17.43 -10.81 -9.64
N PRO A 160 17.85 -10.23 -10.77
CA PRO A 160 19.21 -9.67 -10.93
C PRO A 160 19.48 -8.44 -10.06
N HIS A 161 18.43 -7.73 -9.63
CA HIS A 161 18.52 -6.52 -8.81
C HIS A 161 17.98 -6.71 -7.40
N ARG A 162 17.70 -7.95 -6.98
CA ARG A 162 17.28 -8.25 -5.61
C ARG A 162 18.46 -8.80 -4.80
N PRO A 163 18.58 -8.39 -3.53
CA PRO A 163 19.59 -9.00 -2.67
C PRO A 163 19.20 -10.43 -2.35
N HIS A 164 20.10 -11.39 -2.54
CA HIS A 164 19.87 -12.79 -2.18
C HIS A 164 20.32 -13.12 -0.75
N VAL A 165 20.82 -12.15 0.01
CA VAL A 165 21.29 -12.35 1.39
C VAL A 165 20.20 -11.91 2.37
N VAL A 166 19.81 -12.78 3.31
CA VAL A 166 18.70 -12.55 4.26
C VAL A 166 18.78 -11.19 4.91
N ASP A 167 19.92 -10.87 5.52
CA ASP A 167 20.13 -9.59 6.21
C ASP A 167 19.86 -8.38 5.31
N LYS A 168 20.13 -8.47 4.00
CA LYS A 168 19.92 -7.35 3.07
C LYS A 168 18.46 -7.20 2.67
N PHE A 169 17.68 -8.28 2.61
CA PHE A 169 16.26 -8.20 2.28
C PHE A 169 15.34 -8.07 3.49
N SER A 170 15.80 -8.46 4.68
CA SER A 170 15.09 -8.32 5.97
C SER A 170 15.43 -7.03 6.71
N GLN A 171 16.49 -6.31 6.33
CA GLN A 171 16.89 -5.03 6.91
C GLN A 171 15.74 -4.02 6.93
N GLY A 172 15.41 -3.52 8.13
CA GLY A 172 14.31 -2.56 8.34
C GLY A 172 12.92 -3.16 8.16
N LYS A 173 12.81 -4.48 7.96
CA LYS A 173 11.54 -5.21 7.78
C LYS A 173 11.34 -6.30 8.85
N SER A 174 12.05 -6.17 9.96
CA SER A 174 11.83 -7.01 11.13
C SER A 174 10.61 -6.52 11.90
N LEU A 175 9.74 -7.46 12.25
CA LEU A 175 8.55 -7.22 13.06
C LEU A 175 8.83 -7.37 14.56
N ASN A 176 10.06 -7.72 14.93
CA ASN A 176 10.54 -7.82 16.31
C ASN A 176 12.04 -7.54 16.44
N GLN A 177 12.52 -7.43 17.68
CA GLN A 177 13.89 -7.01 17.97
C GLN A 177 14.96 -8.00 17.51
N ASP A 178 14.64 -9.28 17.56
CA ASP A 178 15.60 -10.38 17.34
C ASP A 178 15.63 -10.88 15.89
N GLY A 179 14.86 -10.27 14.98
CA GLY A 179 14.81 -10.67 13.58
C GLY A 179 14.05 -11.98 13.33
N SER A 180 13.40 -12.54 14.34
CA SER A 180 12.67 -13.80 14.21
C SER A 180 11.33 -13.66 13.48
N ALA A 181 10.84 -12.46 13.22
CA ALA A 181 9.72 -12.21 12.34
C ALA A 181 10.12 -11.19 11.27
N ILE A 182 10.01 -11.56 10.00
CA ILE A 182 10.39 -10.70 8.86
C ILE A 182 9.20 -10.50 7.93
N GLN A 183 9.13 -9.32 7.34
CA GLN A 183 8.19 -8.98 6.29
C GLN A 183 8.92 -8.92 4.95
N LEU A 184 8.59 -9.84 4.05
CA LEU A 184 9.01 -9.75 2.65
C LEU A 184 8.09 -8.76 1.94
N PHE A 185 8.62 -7.56 1.71
CA PHE A 185 7.96 -6.51 0.94
C PHE A 185 8.82 -6.06 -0.24
N TRP A 186 8.15 -5.74 -1.35
CA TRP A 186 8.75 -5.18 -2.56
C TRP A 186 9.84 -6.04 -3.19
N TRP A 187 9.71 -7.36 -3.09
CA TRP A 187 10.50 -8.28 -3.93
C TRP A 187 9.91 -8.40 -5.33
N PHE A 188 8.58 -8.36 -5.42
CA PHE A 188 7.80 -8.43 -6.62
C PHE A 188 6.67 -7.39 -6.55
N SER A 189 6.25 -6.92 -7.72
CA SER A 189 5.07 -6.09 -7.90
C SER A 189 4.54 -6.33 -9.32
N LEU A 190 3.22 -6.46 -9.46
CA LEU A 190 2.56 -6.77 -10.73
C LEU A 190 1.34 -5.87 -10.96
N GLY A 191 0.86 -5.81 -12.19
CA GLY A 191 -0.43 -5.16 -12.51
C GLY A 191 -0.37 -3.68 -12.88
N GLY A 192 0.82 -3.06 -12.92
CA GLY A 192 0.96 -1.64 -13.28
C GLY A 192 0.61 -1.29 -14.73
N GLU A 193 0.40 -2.29 -15.59
CA GLU A 193 -0.05 -2.11 -16.98
C GLU A 193 -1.52 -2.51 -17.19
N ARG A 194 -2.24 -2.79 -16.10
CA ARG A 194 -3.65 -3.20 -16.06
C ARG A 194 -4.48 -2.14 -15.33
N ASP A 195 -5.80 -2.23 -15.44
CA ASP A 195 -6.69 -1.44 -14.58
C ASP A 195 -6.64 -2.03 -13.17
N THR A 196 -5.86 -1.41 -12.28
CA THR A 196 -5.61 -1.94 -10.92
C THR A 196 -6.88 -2.01 -10.07
N ILE A 197 -7.94 -1.28 -10.43
CA ILE A 197 -9.24 -1.32 -9.75
C ILE A 197 -10.08 -2.47 -10.30
N LYS A 198 -10.25 -2.55 -11.62
CA LYS A 198 -11.13 -3.54 -12.27
C LYS A 198 -10.53 -4.93 -12.29
N ASP A 199 -9.23 -5.04 -12.52
CA ASP A 199 -8.48 -6.31 -12.61
C ASP A 199 -7.87 -6.72 -11.26
N SER A 200 -8.35 -6.13 -10.15
CA SER A 200 -7.78 -6.31 -8.81
C SER A 200 -7.69 -7.76 -8.38
N GLU A 201 -8.73 -8.56 -8.68
CA GLU A 201 -8.78 -9.97 -8.29
C GLU A 201 -7.79 -10.81 -9.11
N GLU A 202 -7.70 -10.59 -10.42
CA GLU A 202 -6.70 -11.26 -11.27
C GLU A 202 -5.27 -10.87 -10.87
N ILE A 203 -5.02 -9.58 -10.61
CA ILE A 203 -3.73 -9.08 -10.12
C ILE A 203 -3.38 -9.75 -8.79
N TYR A 204 -4.34 -9.91 -7.89
CA TYR A 204 -4.12 -10.60 -6.62
C TYR A 204 -3.69 -12.06 -6.82
N GLN A 205 -4.38 -12.80 -7.69
CA GLN A 205 -4.03 -14.19 -7.98
C GLN A 205 -2.62 -14.30 -8.56
N ASP A 206 -2.24 -13.41 -9.48
CA ASP A 206 -0.89 -13.38 -10.04
C ASP A 206 0.17 -13.05 -8.97
N LEU A 207 -0.12 -12.09 -8.08
CA LEU A 207 0.75 -11.75 -6.97
C LEU A 207 0.93 -12.92 -5.99
N VAL A 208 -0.11 -13.72 -5.73
CA VAL A 208 -0.02 -14.90 -4.85
C VAL A 208 0.82 -16.00 -5.51
N LYS A 209 0.66 -16.26 -6.81
CA LYS A 209 1.51 -17.20 -7.56
C LYS A 209 2.98 -16.80 -7.50
N GLU A 210 3.26 -15.52 -7.72
CA GLU A 210 4.61 -14.97 -7.65
C GLU A 210 5.16 -15.01 -6.22
N ALA A 211 4.34 -14.71 -5.20
CA ALA A 211 4.75 -14.77 -3.79
C ALA A 211 5.19 -16.17 -3.38
N MET A 212 4.42 -17.19 -3.77
CA MET A 212 4.78 -18.59 -3.52
C MET A 212 6.04 -18.99 -4.29
N GLY A 213 6.21 -18.49 -5.51
CA GLY A 213 7.41 -18.71 -6.32
C GLY A 213 8.67 -18.08 -5.72
N VAL A 214 8.58 -16.83 -5.25
CA VAL A 214 9.67 -16.16 -4.54
C VAL A 214 10.01 -16.90 -3.24
N TRP A 215 9.00 -17.37 -2.51
CA TRP A 215 9.23 -18.16 -1.29
C TRP A 215 9.91 -19.51 -1.61
N ASP A 216 9.47 -20.21 -2.66
CA ASP A 216 10.13 -21.43 -3.17
C ASP A 216 11.58 -21.15 -3.54
N HIS A 217 11.83 -20.07 -4.29
CA HIS A 217 13.17 -19.67 -4.66
C HIS A 217 14.07 -19.51 -3.43
N LEU A 218 13.65 -18.70 -2.46
CA LEU A 218 14.42 -18.43 -1.24
C LEU A 218 14.69 -19.69 -0.40
N LYS A 219 13.73 -20.61 -0.31
CA LYS A 219 13.85 -21.84 0.49
C LYS A 219 14.64 -22.94 -0.22
N ASN A 220 14.44 -23.10 -1.53
CA ASN A 220 14.78 -24.33 -2.23
C ASN A 220 15.81 -24.14 -3.36
N ARG A 221 15.86 -22.98 -4.02
CA ARG A 221 16.61 -22.79 -5.29
C ARG A 221 17.68 -21.70 -5.26
N CYS A 222 17.62 -20.80 -4.29
CA CYS A 222 18.58 -19.71 -4.12
C CYS A 222 19.98 -20.25 -3.72
N THR A 223 20.93 -19.36 -3.48
CA THR A 223 22.30 -19.76 -3.10
C THR A 223 22.29 -20.62 -1.84
N PRO A 224 23.26 -21.54 -1.66
CA PRO A 224 23.34 -22.38 -0.47
C PRO A 224 23.28 -21.59 0.85
N GLU A 225 23.90 -20.41 0.88
CA GLU A 225 23.91 -19.51 2.04
C GLU A 225 22.51 -19.00 2.36
N THR A 226 21.76 -18.55 1.36
CA THR A 226 20.38 -18.07 1.51
C THR A 226 19.47 -19.19 1.99
N ARG A 227 19.54 -20.35 1.36
CA ARG A 227 18.69 -21.50 1.72
C ARG A 227 18.94 -21.94 3.16
N LYS A 228 20.20 -21.97 3.59
CA LYS A 228 20.56 -22.25 4.98
C LYS A 228 20.03 -21.17 5.94
N ALA A 229 20.13 -19.90 5.58
CA ALA A 229 19.61 -18.81 6.42
C ALA A 229 18.06 -18.80 6.50
N MET A 230 17.39 -19.25 5.45
CA MET A 230 15.92 -19.37 5.37
C MET A 230 15.39 -20.72 5.90
N GLU A 231 16.25 -21.67 6.27
CA GLU A 231 15.90 -23.05 6.62
C GLU A 231 14.81 -23.13 7.70
N CYS A 232 14.94 -22.33 8.76
CA CYS A 232 13.98 -22.32 9.86
C CYS A 232 12.85 -21.29 9.70
N TYR A 233 12.81 -20.51 8.61
CA TYR A 233 11.71 -19.58 8.39
C TYR A 233 10.50 -20.28 7.76
N GLU A 234 9.33 -19.93 8.26
CA GLU A 234 8.01 -20.35 7.78
C GLU A 234 7.22 -19.11 7.36
N ALA A 235 6.67 -19.09 6.15
CA ALA A 235 5.71 -18.07 5.74
C ALA A 235 4.38 -18.35 6.44
N VAL A 236 3.94 -17.43 7.31
CA VAL A 236 2.78 -17.62 8.19
C VAL A 236 1.57 -16.79 7.76
N TRP A 237 1.77 -15.77 6.91
CA TRP A 237 0.70 -14.89 6.46
C TRP A 237 1.11 -14.13 5.18
N TRP A 238 0.13 -13.74 4.37
CA TRP A 238 0.28 -12.73 3.34
C TRP A 238 -0.98 -11.85 3.25
N SER A 239 -0.86 -10.67 2.64
CA SER A 239 -1.99 -9.75 2.50
C SER A 239 -3.19 -10.43 1.80
N PRO A 240 -4.42 -10.20 2.26
CA PRO A 240 -5.61 -10.81 1.65
C PRO A 240 -6.11 -10.07 0.39
N PHE A 241 -5.46 -8.97 0.01
CA PHE A 241 -5.78 -8.15 -1.15
C PHE A 241 -4.51 -7.50 -1.71
N PRO A 242 -4.52 -7.06 -2.98
CA PRO A 242 -3.37 -6.40 -3.58
C PRO A 242 -3.18 -5.02 -2.96
N LEU A 243 -1.94 -4.70 -2.60
CA LEU A 243 -1.57 -3.39 -2.07
C LEU A 243 -1.37 -2.43 -3.22
N ARG A 244 -2.44 -1.71 -3.57
CA ARG A 244 -2.44 -0.65 -4.58
C ARG A 244 -1.74 0.60 -4.08
N ARG A 245 -1.33 1.44 -5.04
CA ARG A 245 -0.62 2.70 -4.79
C ARG A 245 -1.23 3.87 -5.54
N GLU A 246 -1.57 3.64 -6.81
CA GLU A 246 -2.13 4.64 -7.71
C GLU A 246 -3.38 4.06 -8.39
N SER A 247 -4.33 4.95 -8.66
CA SER A 247 -5.58 4.63 -9.33
C SER A 247 -6.17 5.88 -9.99
N ARG A 248 -7.19 6.51 -9.42
CA ARG A 248 -7.85 7.68 -10.01
C ARG A 248 -7.26 8.98 -9.46
N ARG A 249 -6.72 9.80 -10.35
CA ARG A 249 -6.38 11.19 -10.06
C ARG A 249 -7.58 12.08 -10.40
N VAL A 250 -8.28 12.53 -9.36
CA VAL A 250 -9.45 13.40 -9.49
C VAL A 250 -9.02 14.75 -10.07
N MET A 251 -9.77 15.24 -11.04
CA MET A 251 -9.57 16.55 -11.67
C MET A 251 -10.32 17.62 -10.90
N GLY A 252 -9.75 18.82 -10.83
CA GLY A 252 -10.36 19.95 -10.16
C GLY A 252 -9.63 21.25 -10.49
N ASP A 253 -9.98 22.32 -9.77
CA ASP A 253 -9.43 23.67 -10.00
C ASP A 253 -7.91 23.73 -9.84
N HIS A 254 -7.36 22.84 -9.02
CA HIS A 254 -5.93 22.71 -8.83
C HIS A 254 -5.50 21.24 -8.86
N LEU A 255 -4.40 20.98 -9.56
CA LEU A 255 -3.70 19.71 -9.58
C LEU A 255 -2.34 19.92 -8.94
N LEU A 256 -2.05 19.20 -7.86
CA LEU A 256 -0.72 19.22 -7.25
C LEU A 256 0.30 18.63 -8.21
N ILE A 257 1.33 19.40 -8.57
CA ILE A 257 2.39 18.97 -9.49
C ILE A 257 3.76 18.92 -8.78
N GLU A 258 4.72 18.23 -9.37
CA GLU A 258 6.10 18.09 -8.91
C GLU A 258 6.71 19.44 -8.52
N LYS A 259 6.44 20.47 -9.33
CA LYS A 259 6.93 21.83 -9.09
C LYS A 259 6.43 22.42 -7.78
N ASP A 260 5.14 22.25 -7.47
CA ASP A 260 4.56 22.78 -6.22
C ASP A 260 5.26 22.14 -4.99
N ILE A 261 5.60 20.85 -5.09
CA ILE A 261 6.32 20.12 -4.04
C ILE A 261 7.77 20.61 -3.92
N PHE A 262 8.50 20.73 -5.04
CA PHE A 262 9.91 21.16 -5.01
C PHE A 262 10.10 22.62 -4.61
N GLU A 263 9.16 23.49 -4.97
CA GLU A 263 9.18 24.90 -4.56
C GLU A 263 8.64 25.11 -3.14
N ALA A 264 8.17 24.04 -2.48
CA ALA A 264 7.48 24.10 -1.18
C ALA A 264 6.39 25.18 -1.19
N ARG A 265 5.60 25.21 -2.27
CA ARG A 265 4.60 26.24 -2.50
C ARG A 265 3.58 26.23 -1.36
N LEU A 266 3.39 27.39 -0.76
CA LEU A 266 2.32 27.63 0.21
C LEU A 266 1.08 28.08 -0.55
N PHE A 267 -0.04 27.40 -0.30
CA PHE A 267 -1.36 27.78 -0.80
C PHE A 267 -2.08 28.63 0.24
N GLU A 268 -2.92 29.57 -0.21
CA GLU A 268 -3.78 30.36 0.68
C GLU A 268 -4.85 29.44 1.32
N ASP A 269 -5.20 29.72 2.57
CA ASP A 269 -6.17 28.99 3.38
C ASP A 269 -7.61 29.51 3.23
#